data_AF-A0A520YXR9-F1
#
_entry.id   AF-A0A520YXR9-F1
#
_cell.length_a   1.000
_cell.length_b   1.000
_cell.length_c   1.000
_cell.angle_alpha   90.00
_cell.angle_beta   90.00
_cell.angle_gamma   90.00
#
_symmetry.space_group_name_H-M   'P 1'
#
loop_
_entity.id
_entity.type
_entity.pdbx_description
1 polymer ?
#
loop_
_entity_poly.entity_id
_entity_poly.type
_entity_poly.pdbx_seq_one_letter_code
_entity_poly.pdbx_strand_id
1 'polypeptide(L)'
;MASSFMKESLACFTSFIHLHSGDMLTQKTSRCTGSVNSAIFTIGGSDVSPLEKEIIRRKLLIIAENLKALEPIGKMTSGEYISDVYKRKATERLLQELIEAAIDINSHRIVQTGNAAPDDYCESFIKTGVLKIIPADLAEKLAPSAGLRNRRVHEYDLLDHSLVLEAVKIAEKLYPKYIQEIEPFISGRI
;
A
#
# COMPACT_ATOMS: atom_id res chain seq x y z
N MET A 1 16.44 -19.80 0.40
CA MET A 1 15.34 -19.15 -0.35
C MET A 1 14.77 -17.92 0.35
N ALA A 2 14.64 -17.90 1.69
CA ALA A 2 14.16 -16.71 2.41
C ALA A 2 15.04 -15.45 2.28
N SER A 3 16.36 -15.58 2.05
CA SER A 3 17.30 -14.43 2.06
C SER A 3 17.20 -13.50 0.84
N SER A 4 16.67 -13.96 -0.30
CA SER A 4 16.47 -13.10 -1.49
C SER A 4 15.22 -12.22 -1.32
N PHE A 5 14.12 -12.85 -0.89
CA PHE A 5 12.83 -12.20 -0.67
C PHE A 5 12.87 -11.15 0.47
N MET A 6 13.71 -11.41 1.49
CA MET A 6 13.92 -10.47 2.60
C MET A 6 14.69 -9.20 2.16
N LYS A 7 15.69 -9.33 1.27
CA LYS A 7 16.42 -8.17 0.73
C LYS A 7 15.54 -7.31 -0.18
N GLU A 8 14.67 -7.93 -0.95
CA GLU A 8 13.70 -7.23 -1.80
C GLU A 8 12.68 -6.42 -0.99
N SER A 9 12.25 -6.94 0.17
CA SER A 9 11.33 -6.22 1.07
C SER A 9 11.95 -4.96 1.68
N LEU A 10 13.20 -5.02 2.15
CA LEU A 10 13.94 -3.87 2.65
C LEU A 10 14.21 -2.87 1.52
N ALA A 11 14.61 -3.35 0.35
CA ALA A 11 14.80 -2.50 -0.83
C ALA A 11 13.50 -1.80 -1.25
N CYS A 12 12.35 -2.48 -1.20
CA CYS A 12 11.07 -1.91 -1.58
C CYS A 12 10.63 -0.82 -0.59
N PHE A 13 10.73 -1.07 0.72
CA PHE A 13 10.40 -0.05 1.73
C PHE A 13 11.40 1.11 1.74
N THR A 14 12.70 0.88 1.56
CA THR A 14 13.67 1.97 1.44
C THR A 14 13.44 2.75 0.14
N SER A 15 13.05 2.07 -0.95
CA SER A 15 12.62 2.71 -2.20
C SER A 15 11.34 3.52 -2.03
N PHE A 16 10.39 3.09 -1.19
CA PHE A 16 9.19 3.86 -0.84
C PHE A 16 9.57 5.26 -0.33
N ILE A 17 10.53 5.32 0.59
CA ILE A 17 11.03 6.56 1.17
C ILE A 17 11.86 7.35 0.15
N HIS A 18 12.85 6.71 -0.50
CA HIS A 18 13.73 7.39 -1.46
C HIS A 18 12.99 7.99 -2.66
N LEU A 19 11.95 7.32 -3.17
CA LEU A 19 11.13 7.84 -4.28
C LEU A 19 10.39 9.14 -3.90
N HIS A 20 10.18 9.39 -2.61
CA HIS A 20 9.43 10.54 -2.10
C HIS A 20 10.30 11.59 -1.39
N SER A 21 11.55 11.27 -1.04
CA SER A 21 12.48 12.18 -0.34
C SER A 21 13.37 13.04 -1.26
N GLY A 22 13.23 12.95 -2.59
CA GLY A 22 13.88 13.89 -3.51
C GLY A 22 15.36 13.66 -3.80
N ASP A 23 15.95 12.52 -3.40
CA ASP A 23 17.32 12.17 -3.75
C ASP A 23 17.39 11.42 -5.09
N MET A 24 17.79 12.18 -6.11
CA MET A 24 18.06 11.70 -7.46
C MET A 24 19.43 11.00 -7.49
N LEU A 25 19.46 9.70 -7.16
CA LEU A 25 20.59 8.83 -7.52
C LEU A 25 20.11 7.64 -8.34
N THR A 26 20.40 7.76 -9.63
CA THR A 26 20.31 6.75 -10.67
C THR A 26 21.03 5.46 -10.28
N GLN A 27 20.28 4.37 -10.02
CA GLN A 27 20.74 3.00 -10.26
C GLN A 27 19.60 2.10 -10.74
N LYS A 28 19.55 1.93 -12.06
CA LYS A 28 19.35 0.67 -12.81
C LYS A 28 18.50 -0.41 -12.12
N THR A 29 17.19 -0.42 -12.35
CA THR A 29 16.36 -1.62 -12.22
C THR A 29 16.29 -2.33 -13.57
N SER A 30 17.08 -3.39 -13.70
CA SER A 30 17.03 -4.30 -14.83
C SER A 30 15.83 -5.23 -14.72
N ARG A 31 14.95 -5.13 -15.73
CA ARG A 31 14.29 -6.25 -16.43
C ARG A 31 13.21 -7.03 -15.65
N CYS A 32 11.96 -6.58 -15.79
CA CYS A 32 10.78 -7.44 -15.86
C CYS A 32 10.05 -7.17 -17.17
N THR A 33 10.48 -7.83 -18.25
CA THR A 33 9.71 -7.92 -19.50
C THR A 33 8.73 -9.08 -19.37
N GLY A 34 7.56 -8.80 -18.80
CA GLY A 34 6.39 -9.67 -18.92
C GLY A 34 5.60 -9.28 -20.16
N SER A 35 5.53 -10.18 -21.13
CA SER A 35 4.76 -10.02 -22.38
C SER A 35 3.29 -9.73 -22.07
N VAL A 36 2.84 -8.50 -22.26
CA VAL A 36 1.42 -8.14 -22.23
C VAL A 36 0.78 -8.50 -23.56
N ASN A 37 0.10 -9.63 -23.61
CA ASN A 37 -0.83 -9.91 -24.70
C ASN A 37 -2.02 -8.96 -24.59
N SER A 38 -2.17 -8.10 -25.61
CA SER A 38 -3.32 -7.21 -25.76
C SER A 38 -4.56 -8.04 -26.13
N ALA A 39 -5.37 -8.39 -25.14
CA ALA A 39 -6.76 -8.73 -25.36
C ALA A 39 -7.62 -7.62 -24.76
N ILE A 40 -8.18 -6.79 -25.63
CA ILE A 40 -9.27 -5.88 -25.31
C ILE A 40 -10.43 -6.77 -24.82
N PHE A 41 -10.68 -6.81 -23.51
CA PHE A 41 -11.81 -7.55 -22.96
C PHE A 41 -12.86 -6.59 -22.39
N THR A 42 -14.05 -6.81 -22.90
CA THR A 42 -15.32 -6.13 -22.70
C THR A 42 -15.64 -5.82 -21.24
N ILE A 43 -16.16 -4.61 -21.01
CA ILE A 43 -16.70 -4.14 -19.73
C ILE A 43 -17.92 -4.98 -19.38
N GLY A 44 -17.72 -6.07 -18.64
CA GLY A 44 -18.79 -6.76 -17.93
C GLY A 44 -19.06 -6.01 -16.63
N GLY A 45 -20.22 -5.36 -16.53
CA GLY A 45 -20.68 -4.79 -15.28
C GLY A 45 -20.80 -5.89 -14.22
N SER A 46 -19.88 -5.91 -13.27
CA SER A 46 -20.01 -6.72 -12.06
C SER A 46 -20.86 -5.90 -11.08
N ASP A 47 -22.14 -6.22 -10.96
CA ASP A 47 -22.96 -5.77 -9.84
C ASP A 47 -22.30 -6.27 -8.55
N VAL A 48 -21.58 -5.39 -7.86
CA VAL A 48 -20.97 -5.68 -6.57
C VAL A 48 -22.11 -5.90 -5.58
N SER A 49 -22.15 -7.09 -4.98
CA SER A 49 -23.22 -7.44 -4.06
C SER A 49 -23.25 -6.49 -2.86
N PRO A 50 -24.42 -6.25 -2.24
CA PRO A 50 -24.52 -5.36 -1.06
C PRO A 50 -23.57 -5.76 0.08
N LEU A 51 -23.31 -7.06 0.26
CA LEU A 51 -22.37 -7.58 1.25
C LEU A 51 -20.92 -7.19 0.94
N GLU A 52 -20.51 -7.26 -0.33
CA GLU A 52 -19.16 -6.86 -0.75
C GLU A 52 -18.94 -5.36 -0.60
N LYS A 53 -19.94 -4.54 -0.94
CA LYS A 53 -19.88 -3.08 -0.70
C LYS A 53 -19.66 -2.77 0.78
N GLU A 54 -20.33 -3.49 1.67
CA GLU A 54 -20.17 -3.35 3.12
C GLU A 54 -18.78 -3.78 3.60
N ILE A 55 -18.22 -4.87 3.05
CA ILE A 55 -16.85 -5.29 3.36
C ILE A 55 -15.83 -4.23 2.95
N ILE A 56 -15.93 -3.71 1.72
CA ILE A 56 -15.03 -2.65 1.23
C ILE A 56 -15.19 -1.39 2.09
N ARG A 57 -16.42 -1.00 2.43
CA ARG A 57 -16.70 0.16 3.30
C ARG A 57 -16.04 0.02 4.67
N ARG A 58 -16.11 -1.15 5.29
CA ARG A 58 -15.42 -1.43 6.57
C ARG A 58 -13.91 -1.31 6.44
N LYS A 59 -13.32 -1.81 5.35
CA LYS A 59 -11.88 -1.69 5.10
C LYS A 59 -11.45 -0.24 4.87
N LEU A 60 -12.23 0.56 4.13
CA LEU A 60 -11.99 1.99 3.99
C LEU A 60 -12.06 2.73 5.33
N LEU A 61 -13.00 2.34 6.20
CA LEU A 61 -13.09 2.89 7.55
C LEU A 61 -11.82 2.60 8.37
N ILE A 62 -11.30 1.36 8.32
CA ILE A 62 -10.03 0.99 8.98
C ILE A 62 -8.88 1.89 8.49
N ILE A 63 -8.78 2.12 7.17
CA ILE A 63 -7.75 3.01 6.61
C ILE A 63 -7.91 4.43 7.17
N ALA A 64 -9.13 4.98 7.16
CA ALA A 64 -9.40 6.34 7.61
C ALA A 64 -9.14 6.52 9.12
N GLU A 65 -9.56 5.56 9.95
CA GLU A 65 -9.34 5.58 11.40
C GLU A 65 -7.85 5.49 11.74
N ASN A 66 -7.10 4.63 11.03
CA ASN A 66 -5.66 4.50 11.23
C ASN A 66 -4.89 5.74 10.77
N LEU A 67 -5.29 6.37 9.65
CA LEU A 67 -4.73 7.66 9.25
C LEU A 67 -4.94 8.74 10.33
N LYS A 68 -6.15 8.79 10.90
CA LYS A 68 -6.46 9.74 11.97
C LYS A 68 -5.62 9.47 13.23
N ALA A 69 -5.39 8.20 13.57
CA ALA A 69 -4.54 7.82 14.69
C ALA A 69 -3.05 8.12 14.45
N LEU A 70 -2.62 8.14 13.17
CA LEU A 70 -1.26 8.47 12.75
C LEU A 70 -0.97 9.99 12.73
N GLU A 71 -1.99 10.83 12.56
CA GLU A 71 -1.86 12.30 12.51
C GLU A 71 -0.99 12.92 13.63
N PRO A 72 -1.15 12.58 14.93
CA PRO A 72 -0.29 13.11 15.98
C PRO A 72 1.16 12.63 15.87
N ILE A 73 1.39 11.43 15.33
CA ILE A 73 2.73 10.86 15.12
C ILE A 73 3.43 11.57 13.98
N GLY A 74 2.73 11.85 12.87
CA GLY A 74 3.29 12.55 11.71
C GLY A 74 3.83 13.96 12.03
N LYS A 75 3.34 14.57 13.12
CA LYS A 75 3.76 15.90 13.62
C LYS A 75 4.96 15.87 14.58
N MET A 76 5.41 14.68 15.00
CA MET A 76 6.53 14.55 15.92
C MET A 76 7.88 14.78 15.23
N THR A 77 8.86 15.24 15.99
CA THR A 77 10.26 15.20 15.55
C THR A 77 10.80 13.76 15.59
N SER A 78 11.86 13.49 14.81
CA SER A 78 12.51 12.18 14.82
C SER A 78 13.00 11.79 16.21
N GLY A 79 13.56 12.73 16.98
CA GLY A 79 14.04 12.47 18.34
C GLY A 79 12.92 12.05 19.30
N GLU A 80 11.79 12.78 19.30
CA GLU A 80 10.64 12.46 20.13
C GLU A 80 10.07 11.08 19.78
N TYR A 81 9.97 10.77 18.48
CA TYR A 81 9.44 9.49 18.01
C TYR A 81 10.34 8.31 18.37
N ILE A 82 11.65 8.42 18.10
CA ILE A 82 12.63 7.36 18.35
C ILE A 82 12.70 7.02 19.85
N SER A 83 12.58 8.04 20.72
CA SER A 83 12.68 7.87 22.17
C SER A 83 11.49 7.13 22.80
N ASP A 84 10.33 7.07 22.12
CA ASP A 84 9.10 6.49 22.67
C ASP A 84 8.79 5.13 22.03
N VAL A 85 9.12 4.05 22.75
CA VAL A 85 8.89 2.67 22.29
C VAL A 85 7.42 2.34 22.04
N TYR A 86 6.50 2.95 22.80
CA TYR A 86 5.08 2.66 22.67
C TYR A 86 4.52 3.30 21.40
N LYS A 87 4.92 4.55 21.12
CA LYS A 87 4.57 5.21 19.87
C LYS A 87 5.15 4.52 18.65
N ARG A 88 6.39 4.04 18.72
CA ARG A 88 6.99 3.23 17.62
C ARG A 88 6.17 1.99 17.30
N LYS A 89 5.88 1.17 18.33
CA LYS A 89 5.07 -0.05 18.17
C LYS A 89 3.65 0.24 17.68
N ALA A 90 3.02 1.29 18.21
CA ALA A 90 1.69 1.71 17.77
C ALA A 90 1.71 2.12 16.30
N THR A 91 2.70 2.91 15.87
CA THR A 91 2.85 3.38 14.49
C THR A 91 3.01 2.23 13.51
N GLU A 92 3.89 1.28 13.82
CA GLU A 92 4.08 0.07 13.01
C GLU A 92 2.78 -0.70 12.86
N ARG A 93 2.01 -0.86 13.95
CA ARG A 93 0.72 -1.55 13.91
C ARG A 93 -0.31 -0.81 13.05
N LEU A 94 -0.45 0.50 13.25
CA LEU A 94 -1.41 1.34 12.51
C LEU A 94 -1.12 1.34 11.01
N LEU A 95 0.15 1.53 10.63
CA LEU A 95 0.57 1.48 9.23
C LEU A 95 0.26 0.11 8.62
N GLN A 96 0.56 -0.96 9.34
CA GLN A 96 0.31 -2.30 8.82
C GLN A 96 -1.18 -2.59 8.63
N GLU A 97 -2.03 -2.24 9.59
CA GLU A 97 -3.47 -2.47 9.47
C GLU A 97 -4.06 -1.69 8.29
N LEU A 98 -3.60 -0.45 8.07
CA LEU A 98 -3.98 0.37 6.92
C LEU A 98 -3.50 -0.23 5.59
N ILE A 99 -2.27 -0.72 5.52
CA ILE A 99 -1.71 -1.36 4.32
C ILE A 99 -2.45 -2.65 4.00
N GLU A 100 -2.70 -3.48 5.01
CA GLU A 100 -3.42 -4.75 4.88
C GLU A 100 -4.86 -4.53 4.41
N ALA A 101 -5.56 -3.53 4.96
CA ALA A 101 -6.89 -3.17 4.49
C ALA A 101 -6.90 -2.74 3.01
N ALA A 102 -5.90 -2.01 2.54
CA ALA A 102 -5.79 -1.63 1.13
C ALA A 102 -5.47 -2.82 0.22
N ILE A 103 -4.58 -3.73 0.64
CA ILE A 103 -4.26 -4.96 -0.09
C ILE A 103 -5.51 -5.84 -0.24
N ASP A 104 -6.31 -5.98 0.82
CA ASP A 104 -7.55 -6.75 0.80
C ASP A 104 -8.54 -6.16 -0.23
N ILE A 105 -8.70 -4.83 -0.24
CA ILE A 105 -9.53 -4.13 -1.22
C ILE A 105 -8.99 -4.37 -2.63
N ASN A 106 -7.70 -4.15 -2.87
CA ASN A 106 -7.05 -4.35 -4.17
C ASN A 106 -7.30 -5.76 -4.69
N SER A 107 -7.00 -6.77 -3.88
CA SER A 107 -7.12 -8.18 -4.23
C SER A 107 -8.57 -8.53 -4.58
N HIS A 108 -9.52 -8.07 -3.78
CA HIS A 108 -10.94 -8.27 -4.04
C HIS A 108 -11.38 -7.64 -5.37
N ARG A 109 -10.97 -6.39 -5.64
CA ARG A 109 -11.31 -5.69 -6.88
C ARG A 109 -10.68 -6.34 -8.11
N ILE A 110 -9.42 -6.76 -8.03
CA ILE A 110 -8.73 -7.47 -9.11
C ILE A 110 -9.49 -8.76 -9.47
N VAL A 111 -9.84 -9.57 -8.47
CA VAL A 111 -10.58 -10.82 -8.70
C VAL A 111 -11.97 -10.55 -9.30
N GLN A 112 -12.67 -9.50 -8.85
CA GLN A 112 -13.97 -9.11 -9.42
C GLN A 112 -13.90 -8.72 -10.90
N THR A 113 -12.77 -8.21 -11.38
CA THR A 113 -12.56 -7.92 -12.81
C THR A 113 -12.26 -9.15 -13.66
N GLY A 114 -12.30 -10.36 -13.07
CA GLY A 114 -12.00 -11.62 -13.75
C GLY A 114 -10.50 -11.94 -13.85
N ASN A 115 -9.66 -11.16 -13.17
CA ASN A 115 -8.21 -11.37 -13.15
C ASN A 115 -7.79 -12.31 -12.01
N ALA A 116 -6.64 -12.96 -12.17
CA ALA A 116 -6.05 -13.74 -11.09
C ALA A 116 -5.64 -12.83 -9.92
N ALA A 117 -5.70 -13.38 -8.70
CA ALA A 117 -5.23 -12.70 -7.52
C ALA A 117 -3.75 -12.28 -7.67
N PRO A 118 -3.30 -11.22 -6.98
CA PRO A 118 -1.88 -10.87 -6.93
C PRO A 118 -1.02 -11.98 -6.34
N ASP A 119 0.15 -12.20 -6.91
CA ASP A 119 1.16 -13.15 -6.43
C ASP A 119 1.87 -12.63 -5.18
N ASP A 120 1.95 -11.30 -5.04
CA ASP A 120 2.45 -10.63 -3.85
C ASP A 120 1.71 -9.30 -3.55
N TYR A 121 2.02 -8.72 -2.39
CA TYR A 121 1.36 -7.51 -1.91
C TYR A 121 1.73 -6.24 -2.69
N CYS A 122 2.96 -6.13 -3.20
CA CYS A 122 3.35 -5.00 -4.04
C CYS A 122 2.62 -5.07 -5.37
N GLU A 123 2.53 -6.26 -5.95
CA GLU A 123 1.81 -6.55 -7.19
C GLU A 123 0.32 -6.21 -7.07
N SER A 124 -0.27 -6.33 -5.86
CA SER A 124 -1.66 -5.93 -5.63
C SER A 124 -1.92 -4.46 -5.98
N PHE A 125 -0.99 -3.56 -5.69
CA PHE A 125 -1.12 -2.14 -6.04
C PHE A 125 -0.82 -1.90 -7.52
N ILE A 126 0.23 -2.52 -8.06
CA ILE A 126 0.58 -2.35 -9.49
C ILE A 126 -0.55 -2.83 -10.39
N LYS A 127 -1.17 -3.98 -10.09
CA LYS A 127 -2.31 -4.51 -10.82
C LYS A 127 -3.52 -3.57 -10.78
N THR A 128 -3.82 -2.90 -9.66
CA THR A 128 -4.92 -1.93 -9.64
C THR A 128 -4.66 -0.71 -10.52
N GLY A 129 -3.41 -0.28 -10.66
CA GLY A 129 -3.01 0.74 -11.64
C GLY A 129 -3.16 0.29 -13.09
N VAL A 130 -2.71 -0.93 -13.42
CA VAL A 130 -2.84 -1.52 -14.78
C VAL A 130 -4.30 -1.66 -15.18
N LEU A 131 -5.15 -2.10 -14.25
CA LEU A 131 -6.59 -2.26 -14.45
C LEU A 131 -7.38 -0.94 -14.38
N LYS A 132 -6.69 0.20 -14.17
CA LYS A 132 -7.29 1.54 -14.02
C LYS A 132 -8.35 1.61 -12.92
N ILE A 133 -8.20 0.79 -11.87
CA ILE A 133 -9.02 0.87 -10.66
C ILE A 133 -8.61 2.12 -9.86
N ILE A 134 -7.32 2.42 -9.85
CA ILE A 134 -6.74 3.68 -9.36
C ILE A 134 -5.77 4.23 -10.43
N PRO A 135 -5.41 5.52 -10.40
CA PRO A 135 -4.38 6.08 -11.28
C PRO A 135 -3.07 5.31 -11.16
N ALA A 136 -2.43 5.01 -12.29
CA ALA A 136 -1.19 4.22 -12.32
C ALA A 136 -0.06 4.88 -11.51
N ASP A 137 0.03 6.21 -11.52
CA ASP A 137 1.04 6.94 -10.75
C ASP A 137 0.80 6.81 -9.22
N LEU A 138 -0.46 6.75 -8.78
CA LEU A 138 -0.83 6.51 -7.40
C LEU A 138 -0.53 5.06 -7.00
N ALA A 139 -0.84 4.10 -7.88
CA ALA A 139 -0.51 2.68 -7.69
C ALA A 139 1.00 2.47 -7.50
N GLU A 140 1.82 3.05 -8.37
CA GLU A 140 3.28 2.95 -8.30
C GLU A 140 3.84 3.58 -7.02
N LYS A 141 3.26 4.69 -6.55
CA LYS A 141 3.67 5.33 -5.29
C LYS A 141 3.25 4.54 -4.05
N LEU A 142 2.14 3.82 -4.11
CA LEU A 142 1.62 3.01 -3.00
C LEU A 142 2.25 1.62 -2.93
N ALA A 143 2.58 0.99 -4.06
CA ALA A 143 3.12 -0.37 -4.08
C ALA A 143 4.28 -0.62 -3.11
N PRO A 144 5.25 0.30 -2.93
CA PRO A 144 6.35 0.10 -1.99
C PRO A 144 5.93 0.07 -0.52
N SER A 145 4.76 0.61 -0.15
CA SER A 145 4.25 0.56 1.23
C SER A 145 3.97 -0.88 1.67
N ALA A 146 3.59 -1.75 0.74
CA ALA A 146 3.35 -3.18 0.98
C ALA A 146 4.59 -3.92 1.52
N GLY A 147 5.79 -3.40 1.25
CA GLY A 147 7.05 -3.93 1.79
C GLY A 147 7.12 -3.88 3.32
N LEU A 148 6.38 -2.98 3.99
CA LEU A 148 6.35 -2.91 5.46
C LEU A 148 5.73 -4.18 6.07
N ARG A 149 4.74 -4.79 5.41
CA ARG A 149 4.07 -6.01 5.87
C ARG A 149 4.97 -7.24 5.78
N ASN A 150 5.95 -7.24 4.88
CA ASN A 150 6.88 -8.36 4.68
C ASN A 150 8.04 -8.39 5.69
N ARG A 151 8.21 -7.35 6.51
CA ARG A 151 9.33 -7.20 7.46
C ARG A 151 9.19 -8.00 8.78
N ARG A 152 8.06 -8.67 9.01
CA ARG A 152 7.62 -9.10 10.37
C ARG A 152 8.45 -10.14 11.14
N VAL A 153 9.50 -10.78 10.61
CA VAL A 153 10.04 -11.99 11.28
C VAL A 153 11.53 -11.97 11.67
N HIS A 154 12.42 -11.17 11.06
CA HIS A 154 13.86 -11.22 11.40
C HIS A 154 14.64 -9.89 11.43
N GLU A 155 13.99 -8.72 11.20
CA GLU A 155 14.69 -7.43 11.04
C GLU A 155 14.49 -6.42 12.20
N TYR A 156 13.90 -6.82 13.33
CA TYR A 156 13.62 -5.88 14.43
C TYR A 156 14.88 -5.17 14.97
N ASP A 157 16.07 -5.77 14.84
CA ASP A 157 17.34 -5.17 15.29
C ASP A 157 17.90 -4.10 14.33
N LEU A 158 17.33 -3.94 13.13
CA LEU A 158 17.80 -2.99 12.10
C LEU A 158 16.71 -2.02 11.61
N LEU A 159 15.54 -1.99 12.26
CA LEU A 159 14.47 -1.08 11.87
C LEU A 159 14.88 0.37 12.16
N ASP A 160 15.24 1.11 11.12
CA ASP A 160 15.44 2.55 11.22
C ASP A 160 14.08 3.22 11.46
N HIS A 161 13.81 3.55 12.71
CA HIS A 161 12.58 4.19 13.13
C HIS A 161 12.39 5.57 12.50
N SER A 162 13.46 6.25 12.06
CA SER A 162 13.30 7.49 11.29
C SER A 162 12.57 7.22 9.97
N LEU A 163 12.84 6.09 9.30
CA LEU A 163 12.15 5.70 8.07
C LEU A 163 10.68 5.36 8.31
N VAL A 164 10.34 4.80 9.48
CA VAL A 164 8.94 4.54 9.84
C VAL A 164 8.17 5.84 10.01
N LEU A 165 8.76 6.85 10.64
CA LEU A 165 8.14 8.18 10.77
C LEU A 165 7.94 8.85 9.40
N GLU A 166 8.91 8.72 8.49
CA GLU A 166 8.74 9.19 7.12
C GLU A 166 7.64 8.44 6.36
N ALA A 167 7.52 7.13 6.57
CA ALA A 167 6.44 6.34 6.00
C ALA A 167 5.06 6.83 6.45
N VAL A 168 4.91 7.28 7.71
CA VAL A 168 3.67 7.91 8.19
C VAL A 168 3.33 9.15 7.36
N LYS A 169 4.27 10.07 7.20
CA LYS A 169 4.04 11.31 6.44
C LYS A 169 3.69 11.05 4.98
N ILE A 170 4.25 10.00 4.38
CA ILE A 170 3.89 9.60 3.01
C ILE A 170 2.50 8.97 3.00
N ALA A 171 2.18 8.10 3.96
CA ALA A 171 0.87 7.47 4.05
C ALA A 171 -0.26 8.51 4.20
N GLU A 172 -0.06 9.52 5.05
CA GLU A 172 -0.97 10.66 5.23
C GLU A 172 -1.23 11.44 3.94
N LYS A 173 -0.31 11.41 2.96
CA LYS A 173 -0.48 12.10 1.67
C LYS A 173 -1.13 11.22 0.61
N LEU A 174 -0.82 9.92 0.59
CA LEU A 174 -1.22 9.01 -0.49
C LEU A 174 -2.55 8.29 -0.20
N TYR A 175 -2.77 7.81 1.02
CA TYR A 175 -3.97 7.02 1.34
C TYR A 175 -5.28 7.82 1.31
N PRO A 176 -5.32 9.14 1.61
CA PRO A 176 -6.52 9.92 1.35
C PRO A 176 -6.92 9.92 -0.14
N LYS A 177 -5.94 10.00 -1.05
CA LYS A 177 -6.18 9.90 -2.49
C LYS A 177 -6.66 8.50 -2.85
N TYR A 178 -6.06 7.47 -2.28
CA TYR A 178 -6.52 6.10 -2.47
C TYR A 178 -7.99 5.91 -2.05
N ILE A 179 -8.40 6.43 -0.90
CA ILE A 179 -9.81 6.38 -0.45
C ILE A 179 -10.72 7.04 -1.49
N GLN A 180 -10.36 8.24 -1.98
CA GLN A 180 -11.15 8.97 -2.98
C GLN A 180 -11.32 8.19 -4.29
N GLU A 181 -10.31 7.45 -4.73
CA GLU A 181 -10.40 6.62 -5.93
C GLU A 181 -11.28 5.37 -5.71
N ILE A 182 -11.35 4.85 -4.49
CA ILE A 182 -12.14 3.65 -4.18
C ILE A 182 -13.62 3.97 -3.85
N GLU A 183 -13.91 5.14 -3.28
CA GLU A 183 -15.26 5.57 -2.88
C GLU A 183 -16.34 5.47 -3.99
N PRO A 184 -16.06 5.79 -5.26
CA PRO A 184 -17.02 5.64 -6.36
C PRO A 184 -17.56 4.20 -6.52
N PHE A 185 -16.76 3.18 -6.17
CA PHE A 185 -17.15 1.78 -6.32
C PHE A 185 -18.14 1.30 -5.25
N ILE A 186 -18.18 1.96 -4.09
CA ILE A 186 -19.15 1.67 -3.02
C ILE A 186 -20.40 2.55 -3.11
N SER A 187 -20.30 3.74 -3.72
CA SER A 187 -21.38 4.72 -3.83
C SER A 187 -22.28 4.52 -5.06
N GLY A 188 -22.04 3.48 -5.85
CA GLY A 188 -22.91 3.04 -6.94
C GLY A 188 -24.33 2.72 -6.48
N ARG A 189 -25.26 3.56 -6.97
CA ARG A 189 -26.72 3.59 -6.80
C ARG A 189 -27.33 2.17 -6.81
N ILE A 190 -28.10 1.86 -5.76
CA ILE A 190 -29.06 0.74 -5.72
C ILE A 190 -30.13 0.98 -6.79
#